data_AF-A0A7S0B481-F1
#
_entry.id   AF-A0A7S0B481-F1
#
_cell.length_a   1.000
_cell.length_b   1.000
_cell.length_c   1.000
_cell.angle_alpha   90.00
_cell.angle_beta   90.00
_cell.angle_gamma   90.00
#
_symmetry.space_group_name_H-M   'P 1'
#
loop_
_entity.id
_entity.type
_entity.pdbx_description
1 polymer ?
#
loop_
_entity_poly.entity_id
_entity_poly.type
_entity_poly.pdbx_seq_one_letter_code
_entity_poly.pdbx_strand_id
1 'polypeptide(L)'
;MKAQTAQREAERKEFLAEEKDFSESVDALDRAIEVLQKQDYDRTGASAALLQVSGMERIPESTRSVVTAFMGMMGSEPDRLSYEAPEANAYEFQSGHIVELLKKLKDDFRLKLGERQKEEMNSKHAYDMVINDLTDAIENANKDIAEKTVEMERKAEKTAQSKKQLASTIAVKAENEKTLAATTTECEEKTLSFKEKQNLRTEEIQAIQKAIEILSSPEVSGSADKYLSLAQAGKTRTTLVQLGEDRAAANSGTTRSAGIRRRVREFLAAEGRRLHSQQLGLLAEKMAADPFAKVKKLIDAMITRLLEEANEDANHEGFCDTE
;
A
#
# COMPACT_ATOMS: atom_id res chain seq x y z
N MET A 1 -5.36 14.76 -21.69
CA MET A 1 -6.75 14.65 -21.20
C MET A 1 -7.57 15.90 -21.43
N LYS A 2 -7.45 16.99 -20.65
CA LYS A 2 -8.40 18.13 -20.72
C LYS A 2 -8.66 18.68 -22.14
N ALA A 3 -7.62 18.88 -22.94
CA ALA A 3 -7.76 19.33 -24.33
C ALA A 3 -8.47 18.30 -25.23
N GLN A 4 -8.12 17.01 -25.08
CA GLN A 4 -8.76 15.90 -25.80
C GLN A 4 -10.24 15.76 -25.41
N THR A 5 -10.57 15.90 -24.12
CA THR A 5 -11.95 15.88 -23.62
C THR A 5 -12.77 17.05 -24.16
N ALA A 6 -12.20 18.26 -24.16
CA ALA A 6 -12.87 19.43 -24.71
C ALA A 6 -13.12 19.30 -26.23
N GLN A 7 -12.14 18.76 -26.97
CA GLN A 7 -12.29 18.49 -28.39
C GLN A 7 -13.38 17.44 -28.65
N ARG A 8 -13.39 16.33 -27.89
CA ARG A 8 -14.40 15.29 -28.01
C ARG A 8 -15.80 15.78 -27.67
N GLU A 9 -15.95 16.64 -26.67
CA GLU A 9 -17.23 17.28 -26.33
C GLU A 9 -17.74 18.18 -27.48
N ALA A 10 -16.86 18.92 -28.13
CA ALA A 10 -17.20 19.75 -29.29
C ALA A 10 -17.63 18.89 -30.49
N GLU A 11 -16.83 17.90 -30.87
CA GLU A 11 -17.12 16.97 -31.98
C GLU A 11 -18.42 16.19 -31.74
N ARG A 12 -18.66 15.71 -30.51
CA ARG A 12 -19.92 15.02 -30.16
C ARG A 12 -21.13 15.95 -30.31
N LYS A 13 -20.98 17.22 -29.95
CA LYS A 13 -22.06 18.20 -30.07
C LYS A 13 -22.39 18.48 -31.54
N GLU A 14 -21.38 18.59 -32.39
CA GLU A 14 -21.56 18.73 -33.84
C GLU A 14 -22.23 17.48 -34.43
N PHE A 15 -21.77 16.29 -34.06
CA PHE A 15 -22.39 15.03 -34.47
C PHE A 15 -23.87 14.95 -34.07
N LEU A 16 -24.23 15.31 -32.83
CA LEU A 16 -25.63 15.28 -32.38
C LEU A 16 -26.52 16.27 -33.14
N ALA A 17 -25.98 17.42 -33.56
CA ALA A 17 -26.70 18.37 -34.40
C ALA A 17 -26.90 17.80 -35.81
N GLU A 18 -25.85 17.24 -36.42
CA GLU A 18 -25.90 16.64 -37.76
C GLU A 18 -26.80 15.39 -37.80
N GLU A 19 -26.75 14.54 -36.77
CA GLU A 19 -27.62 13.37 -36.60
C GLU A 19 -29.10 13.80 -36.56
N LYS A 20 -29.40 14.86 -35.81
CA LYS A 20 -30.73 15.42 -35.71
C LYS A 20 -31.21 15.94 -37.07
N ASP A 21 -30.40 16.75 -37.76
CA ASP A 21 -30.75 17.33 -39.06
C ASP A 21 -31.03 16.24 -40.12
N PHE A 22 -30.22 15.18 -40.13
CA PHE A 22 -30.46 14.02 -41.00
C PHE A 22 -31.72 13.25 -40.62
N SER A 23 -31.97 13.05 -39.32
CA SER A 23 -33.17 12.36 -38.85
C SER A 23 -34.47 13.10 -39.24
N GLU A 24 -34.48 14.43 -39.07
CA GLU A 24 -35.60 15.29 -39.45
C GLU A 24 -35.80 15.33 -40.97
N SER A 25 -34.71 15.33 -41.73
CA SER A 25 -34.75 15.27 -43.20
C SER A 25 -35.32 13.96 -43.72
N VAL A 26 -34.92 12.81 -43.13
CA VAL A 26 -35.47 11.49 -43.48
C VAL A 26 -36.97 11.42 -43.18
N ASP A 27 -37.38 11.91 -42.01
CA ASP A 27 -38.78 11.94 -41.59
C ASP A 27 -39.64 12.88 -42.46
N ALA A 28 -39.11 14.04 -42.85
CA ALA A 28 -39.76 14.94 -43.79
C ALA A 28 -39.93 14.32 -45.19
N LEU A 29 -38.90 13.64 -45.70
CA LEU A 29 -38.96 12.91 -46.97
C LEU A 29 -39.95 11.75 -46.91
N ASP A 30 -40.01 11.02 -45.78
CA ASP A 30 -40.97 9.95 -45.56
C ASP A 30 -42.41 10.46 -45.65
N ARG A 31 -42.74 11.54 -44.95
CA ARG A 31 -44.05 12.19 -45.05
C ARG A 31 -44.37 12.70 -46.45
N ALA A 32 -43.39 13.32 -47.13
CA ALA A 32 -43.58 13.85 -48.47
C ALA A 32 -43.88 12.74 -49.48
N ILE A 33 -43.14 11.62 -49.40
CA ILE A 33 -43.37 10.42 -50.23
C ILE A 33 -44.78 9.87 -49.95
N GLU A 34 -45.19 9.74 -48.68
CA GLU A 34 -46.50 9.22 -48.32
C GLU A 34 -47.65 10.09 -48.86
N VAL A 35 -47.54 11.42 -48.77
CA VAL A 35 -48.55 12.35 -49.29
C VAL A 35 -48.64 12.29 -50.81
N LEU A 36 -47.50 12.26 -51.51
CA LEU A 36 -47.47 12.18 -52.97
C LEU A 36 -48.02 10.85 -53.48
N GLN A 37 -47.71 9.74 -52.80
CA GLN A 37 -48.25 8.42 -53.13
C GLN A 37 -49.76 8.32 -52.85
N LYS A 38 -50.29 9.01 -51.84
CA LYS A 38 -51.75 9.09 -51.60
C LYS A 38 -52.49 9.88 -52.68
N GLN A 39 -51.81 10.75 -53.42
CA GLN A 39 -52.35 11.52 -54.54
C GLN A 39 -52.09 10.86 -55.91
N ASP A 40 -51.68 9.60 -55.92
CA ASP A 40 -51.40 8.80 -57.12
C ASP A 40 -52.70 8.31 -57.79
N TYR A 41 -53.47 9.25 -58.33
CA TYR A 41 -54.65 8.98 -59.15
C TYR A 41 -54.87 10.11 -60.16
N ASP A 42 -55.41 9.74 -61.32
CA ASP A 42 -55.75 10.71 -62.35
C ASP A 42 -57.00 11.49 -61.97
N ARG A 43 -57.00 12.80 -62.26
CA ARG A 43 -58.14 13.66 -61.95
C ARG A 43 -59.11 13.64 -63.14
N THR A 44 -60.20 12.91 -62.97
CA THR A 44 -61.33 12.92 -63.91
C THR A 44 -62.11 14.22 -63.70
N GLY A 45 -62.08 15.12 -64.69
CA GLY A 45 -62.58 16.47 -64.46
C GLY A 45 -62.55 17.42 -65.64
N ALA A 46 -62.69 16.94 -66.86
CA ALA A 46 -62.90 17.84 -68.00
C ALA A 46 -64.19 18.66 -67.81
N SER A 47 -65.23 18.09 -67.17
CA SER A 47 -66.53 18.76 -66.96
C SER A 47 -66.54 19.75 -65.79
N ALA A 48 -65.87 19.45 -64.67
CA ALA A 48 -65.85 20.32 -63.48
C ALA A 48 -65.01 21.59 -63.68
N ALA A 49 -63.88 21.49 -64.39
CA ALA A 49 -63.07 22.64 -64.75
C ALA A 49 -63.79 23.57 -65.76
N LEU A 50 -64.54 22.99 -66.70
CA LEU A 50 -65.34 23.75 -67.69
C LEU A 50 -66.53 24.47 -67.03
N LEU A 51 -67.15 23.85 -66.02
CA LEU A 51 -68.20 24.45 -65.19
C LEU A 51 -67.68 25.70 -64.47
N GLN A 52 -66.45 25.66 -63.96
CA GLN A 52 -65.82 26.78 -63.26
C GLN A 52 -65.45 27.95 -64.20
N VAL A 53 -65.07 27.64 -65.45
CA VAL A 53 -64.82 28.65 -66.50
C VAL A 53 -66.13 29.31 -66.96
N SER A 54 -67.23 28.54 -67.06
CA SER A 54 -68.53 29.07 -67.50
C SER A 54 -69.11 30.16 -66.57
N GLY A 55 -68.74 30.14 -65.28
CA GLY A 55 -69.16 31.12 -64.27
C GLY A 55 -68.35 32.41 -64.23
N MET A 56 -67.28 32.56 -65.04
CA MET A 56 -66.48 33.78 -65.07
C MET A 56 -67.19 34.91 -65.83
N GLU A 57 -67.19 36.12 -65.28
CA GLU A 57 -67.93 37.30 -65.80
C GLU A 57 -67.29 37.93 -67.06
N ARG A 58 -66.12 37.44 -67.47
CA ARG A 58 -65.29 37.99 -68.55
C ARG A 58 -65.45 37.26 -69.90
N ILE A 59 -66.44 36.39 -70.03
CA ILE A 59 -66.67 35.59 -71.24
C ILE A 59 -67.85 36.16 -72.04
N PRO A 60 -67.68 36.46 -73.35
CA PRO A 60 -68.77 36.92 -74.22
C PRO A 60 -69.96 35.94 -74.26
N GLU A 61 -71.18 36.47 -74.39
CA GLU A 61 -72.42 35.69 -74.31
C GLU A 61 -72.48 34.55 -75.35
N SER A 62 -71.94 34.77 -76.55
CA SER A 62 -71.86 33.75 -77.59
C SER A 62 -70.90 32.60 -77.24
N THR A 63 -69.91 32.82 -76.38
CA THR A 63 -68.98 31.78 -75.93
C THR A 63 -69.59 30.97 -74.79
N ARG A 64 -70.39 31.60 -73.91
CA ARG A 64 -71.18 30.89 -72.89
C ARG A 64 -72.20 29.94 -73.50
N SER A 65 -72.90 30.35 -74.56
CA SER A 65 -73.89 29.50 -75.25
C SER A 65 -73.24 28.30 -75.93
N VAL A 66 -72.03 28.46 -76.48
CA VAL A 66 -71.28 27.36 -77.10
C VAL A 66 -70.78 26.36 -76.05
N VAL A 67 -70.28 26.84 -74.91
CA VAL A 67 -69.84 25.98 -73.80
C VAL A 67 -71.02 25.23 -73.18
N THR A 68 -72.16 25.87 -72.97
CA THR A 68 -73.38 25.21 -72.45
C THR A 68 -74.00 24.24 -73.45
N ALA A 69 -73.98 24.55 -74.76
CA ALA A 69 -74.41 23.63 -75.80
C ALA A 69 -73.50 22.39 -75.90
N PHE A 70 -72.18 22.58 -75.77
CA PHE A 70 -71.20 21.48 -75.72
C PHE A 70 -71.40 20.58 -74.49
N MET A 71 -71.72 21.16 -73.33
CA MET A 71 -72.07 20.39 -72.12
C MET A 71 -73.40 19.65 -72.27
N GLY A 72 -74.40 20.24 -72.92
CA GLY A 72 -75.68 19.60 -73.22
C GLY A 72 -75.55 18.43 -74.21
N MET A 73 -74.65 18.54 -75.19
CA MET A 73 -74.34 17.49 -76.17
C MET A 73 -73.59 16.30 -75.55
N MET A 74 -72.85 16.51 -74.47
CA MET A 74 -72.23 15.43 -73.67
C MET A 74 -73.20 14.76 -72.67
N GLY A 75 -74.35 15.37 -72.39
CA GLY A 75 -75.29 14.89 -71.36
C GLY A 75 -76.53 14.16 -71.88
N SER A 76 -76.75 14.09 -73.19
CA SER A 76 -77.89 13.38 -73.79
C SER A 76 -77.58 11.89 -74.02
N GLU A 77 -78.48 11.02 -73.57
CA GLU A 77 -78.39 9.55 -73.67
C GLU A 77 -78.09 9.02 -75.09
N PRO A 78 -77.42 7.86 -75.21
CA PRO A 78 -76.78 7.44 -76.45
C PRO A 78 -77.75 6.79 -77.44
N ASP A 79 -77.92 7.38 -78.63
CA ASP A 79 -78.44 6.67 -79.79
C ASP A 79 -77.29 6.09 -80.64
N ARG A 80 -77.33 4.76 -80.75
CA ARG A 80 -76.62 3.80 -81.64
C ARG A 80 -75.57 4.35 -82.61
N LEU A 81 -74.40 4.75 -82.08
CA LEU A 81 -73.05 4.64 -82.69
C LEU A 81 -72.04 5.12 -81.63
N SER A 82 -71.83 4.31 -80.58
CA SER A 82 -70.97 4.67 -79.45
C SER A 82 -69.49 4.59 -79.83
N TYR A 83 -68.98 5.66 -80.44
CA TYR A 83 -67.59 6.03 -80.25
C TYR A 83 -67.47 6.51 -78.80
N GLU A 84 -67.05 5.64 -77.88
CA GLU A 84 -66.60 6.07 -76.56
C GLU A 84 -65.46 7.06 -76.79
N ALA A 85 -65.73 8.35 -76.59
CA ALA A 85 -64.68 9.34 -76.55
C ALA A 85 -63.69 8.89 -75.46
N PRO A 86 -62.39 8.79 -75.75
CA PRO A 86 -61.41 8.37 -74.76
C PRO A 86 -61.56 9.26 -73.53
N GLU A 87 -61.57 8.66 -72.34
CA GLU A 87 -61.57 9.37 -71.06
C GLU A 87 -60.38 10.33 -71.03
N ALA A 88 -60.62 11.57 -71.45
CA ALA A 88 -59.61 12.61 -71.42
C ALA A 88 -59.47 13.05 -69.97
N ASN A 89 -58.52 12.45 -69.26
CA ASN A 89 -58.10 12.91 -67.95
C ASN A 89 -57.71 14.39 -68.06
N ALA A 90 -58.24 15.24 -67.17
CA ALA A 90 -57.92 16.67 -67.17
C ALA A 90 -56.45 16.91 -66.77
N TYR A 91 -55.86 15.96 -66.05
CA TYR A 91 -54.47 15.89 -65.68
C TYR A 91 -54.10 14.44 -65.37
N GLU A 92 -53.07 13.93 -66.05
CA GLU A 92 -52.45 12.63 -65.75
C GLU A 92 -51.36 12.81 -64.71
N PHE A 93 -51.26 11.90 -63.73
CA PHE A 93 -50.26 11.98 -62.68
C PHE A 93 -48.83 11.80 -63.24
N GLN A 94 -48.07 12.89 -63.38
CA GLN A 94 -46.67 12.86 -63.87
C GLN A 94 -45.62 12.80 -62.75
N SER A 95 -46.04 12.71 -61.49
CA SER A 95 -45.15 12.82 -60.33
C SER A 95 -44.42 11.53 -59.95
N GLY A 96 -44.60 10.42 -60.67
CA GLY A 96 -43.94 9.14 -60.38
C GLY A 96 -42.41 9.24 -60.30
N HIS A 97 -41.78 9.94 -61.25
CA HIS A 97 -40.33 10.19 -61.24
C HIS A 97 -39.86 11.05 -60.05
N ILE A 98 -40.70 11.97 -59.57
CA ILE A 98 -40.39 12.81 -58.41
C ILE A 98 -40.41 11.96 -57.13
N VAL A 99 -41.37 11.03 -57.01
CA VAL A 99 -41.43 10.08 -55.90
C VAL A 99 -40.21 9.15 -55.88
N GLU A 100 -39.76 8.67 -57.05
CA GLU A 100 -38.52 7.88 -57.15
C GLU A 100 -37.28 8.66 -56.72
N LEU A 101 -37.18 9.93 -57.11
CA LEU A 101 -36.08 10.82 -56.70
C LEU A 101 -36.07 11.03 -55.18
N LEU A 102 -37.23 11.30 -54.58
CA LEU A 102 -37.36 11.48 -53.13
C LEU A 102 -37.02 10.19 -52.36
N LYS A 103 -37.39 9.01 -52.88
CA LYS A 103 -36.99 7.72 -52.31
C LYS A 103 -35.48 7.52 -52.34
N LYS A 104 -34.83 7.80 -53.47
CA LYS A 104 -33.35 7.74 -53.58
C LYS A 104 -32.68 8.71 -52.61
N LEU A 105 -33.17 9.95 -52.53
CA LEU A 105 -32.63 10.96 -51.61
C LEU A 105 -32.78 10.52 -50.14
N LYS A 106 -33.91 9.92 -49.78
CA LYS A 106 -34.16 9.36 -48.46
C LYS A 106 -33.19 8.21 -48.14
N ASP A 107 -32.96 7.30 -49.08
CA ASP A 107 -32.00 6.20 -48.91
C ASP A 107 -30.57 6.74 -48.76
N ASP A 108 -30.18 7.75 -49.55
CA ASP A 108 -28.88 8.42 -49.42
C ASP A 108 -28.71 9.07 -48.03
N PHE A 109 -29.73 9.75 -47.51
CA PHE A 109 -29.68 10.33 -46.16
C PHE A 109 -29.59 9.24 -45.07
N ARG A 110 -30.30 8.12 -45.22
CA ARG A 110 -30.20 6.98 -44.29
C ARG A 110 -28.81 6.34 -44.31
N LEU A 111 -28.21 6.20 -45.49
CA LEU A 111 -26.84 5.70 -45.63
C LEU A 111 -25.84 6.64 -44.95
N LYS A 112 -25.91 7.95 -45.24
CA LYS A 112 -25.03 8.95 -44.62
C LYS A 112 -25.19 8.98 -43.10
N LEU A 113 -26.41 8.87 -42.58
CA LEU A 113 -26.67 8.77 -41.15
C LEU A 113 -25.97 7.56 -40.52
N GLY A 114 -26.08 6.39 -41.16
CA GLY A 114 -25.41 5.17 -40.70
C GLY A 114 -23.88 5.28 -40.76
N GLU A 115 -23.33 5.91 -41.80
CA GLU A 115 -21.89 6.18 -41.91
C GLU A 115 -21.40 7.13 -40.81
N ARG A 116 -22.10 8.25 -40.57
CA ARG A 116 -21.78 9.19 -39.49
C ARG A 116 -21.87 8.52 -38.11
N GLN A 117 -22.91 7.73 -37.84
CA GLN A 117 -23.04 6.98 -36.59
C GLN A 117 -21.88 5.99 -36.38
N LYS A 118 -21.43 5.33 -37.46
CA LYS A 118 -20.27 4.43 -37.40
C LYS A 118 -18.97 5.20 -37.14
N GLU A 119 -18.76 6.33 -37.79
CA GLU A 119 -17.61 7.21 -37.56
C GLU A 119 -17.58 7.76 -36.13
N GLU A 120 -18.74 8.15 -35.58
CA GLU A 120 -18.88 8.58 -34.19
C GLU A 120 -18.52 7.46 -33.23
N MET A 121 -19.02 6.25 -33.45
CA MET A 121 -18.70 5.09 -32.62
C MET A 121 -17.19 4.81 -32.61
N ASN A 122 -16.55 4.86 -33.79
CA ASN A 122 -15.11 4.67 -33.91
C ASN A 122 -14.32 5.79 -33.21
N SER A 123 -14.74 7.04 -33.38
CA SER A 123 -14.10 8.22 -32.77
C SER A 123 -14.21 8.19 -31.25
N LYS A 124 -15.40 7.83 -30.73
CA LYS A 124 -15.62 7.61 -29.30
C LYS A 124 -14.72 6.50 -28.77
N HIS A 125 -14.68 5.37 -29.45
CA HIS A 125 -13.85 4.24 -29.00
C HIS A 125 -12.35 4.61 -28.98
N ALA A 126 -11.85 5.29 -30.02
CA ALA A 126 -10.48 5.77 -30.07
C ALA A 126 -10.17 6.76 -28.92
N TYR A 127 -11.10 7.68 -28.64
CA TYR A 127 -10.99 8.59 -27.50
C TYR A 127 -10.95 7.84 -26.17
N ASP A 128 -11.87 6.90 -25.95
CA ASP A 128 -11.95 6.12 -24.71
C ASP A 128 -10.65 5.32 -24.49
N MET A 129 -10.07 4.73 -25.53
CA MET A 129 -8.75 4.07 -25.44
C MET A 129 -7.66 5.04 -24.99
N VAL A 130 -7.55 6.20 -25.64
CA VAL A 130 -6.52 7.21 -25.28
C VAL A 130 -6.70 7.72 -23.85
N ILE A 131 -7.94 7.93 -23.40
CA ILE A 131 -8.19 8.36 -22.02
C ILE A 131 -7.84 7.27 -21.01
N ASN A 132 -8.18 6.02 -21.29
CA ASN A 132 -7.83 4.90 -20.42
C ASN A 132 -6.31 4.75 -20.33
N ASP A 133 -5.61 4.73 -21.47
CA ASP A 133 -4.14 4.64 -21.51
C ASP A 133 -3.48 5.78 -20.72
N LEU A 134 -3.98 7.02 -20.88
CA LEU A 134 -3.49 8.17 -20.13
C LEU A 134 -3.81 8.07 -18.64
N THR A 135 -4.95 7.49 -18.27
CA THR A 135 -5.35 7.31 -16.86
C THR A 135 -4.44 6.29 -16.20
N ASP A 136 -4.22 5.15 -16.85
CA ASP A 136 -3.34 4.09 -16.38
C ASP A 136 -1.89 4.59 -16.27
N ALA A 137 -1.41 5.37 -17.25
CA ALA A 137 -0.10 5.98 -17.20
C ALA A 137 0.06 6.94 -16.02
N ILE A 138 -0.96 7.74 -15.70
CA ILE A 138 -0.95 8.64 -14.54
C ILE A 138 -0.97 7.84 -13.24
N GLU A 139 -1.80 6.80 -13.14
CA GLU A 139 -1.86 5.96 -11.95
C GLU A 139 -0.52 5.28 -11.68
N ASN A 140 0.08 4.67 -12.69
CA ASN A 140 1.39 4.02 -12.59
C ASN A 140 2.48 5.02 -12.24
N ALA A 141 2.51 6.19 -12.89
CA ALA A 141 3.48 7.23 -12.55
C ALA A 141 3.33 7.72 -11.09
N ASN A 142 2.11 7.83 -10.59
CA ASN A 142 1.87 8.21 -9.19
C ASN A 142 2.31 7.12 -8.21
N LYS A 143 2.09 5.84 -8.53
CA LYS A 143 2.62 4.71 -7.74
C LYS A 143 4.15 4.73 -7.69
N ASP A 144 4.79 4.87 -8.85
CA ASP A 144 6.25 4.98 -8.95
C ASP A 144 6.80 6.16 -8.13
N ILE A 145 6.11 7.31 -8.15
CA ILE A 145 6.49 8.49 -7.35
C ILE A 145 6.40 8.17 -5.86
N ALA A 146 5.30 7.54 -5.42
CA ALA A 146 5.10 7.17 -4.02
C ALA A 146 6.18 6.20 -3.54
N GLU A 147 6.43 5.12 -4.30
CA GLU A 147 7.46 4.12 -3.98
C GLU A 147 8.85 4.75 -3.93
N LYS A 148 9.23 5.55 -4.93
CA LYS A 148 10.53 6.23 -4.95
C LYS A 148 10.69 7.25 -3.83
N THR A 149 9.62 7.90 -3.41
CA THR A 149 9.64 8.82 -2.27
C THR A 149 9.93 8.06 -0.97
N VAL A 150 9.23 6.94 -0.74
CA VAL A 150 9.47 6.07 0.42
C VAL A 150 10.90 5.50 0.40
N GLU A 151 11.36 5.04 -0.77
CA GLU A 151 12.74 4.57 -0.92
C GLU A 151 13.78 5.64 -0.60
N MET A 152 13.55 6.87 -1.08
CA MET A 152 14.43 8.01 -0.84
C MET A 152 14.52 8.30 0.66
N GLU A 153 13.38 8.35 1.35
CA GLU A 153 13.32 8.57 2.80
C GLU A 153 14.04 7.46 3.57
N ARG A 154 13.81 6.19 3.20
CA ARG A 154 14.50 5.03 3.81
C ARG A 154 16.02 5.10 3.60
N LYS A 155 16.47 5.47 2.39
CA LYS A 155 17.90 5.65 2.07
C LYS A 155 18.50 6.82 2.86
N ALA A 156 17.77 7.91 3.02
CA ALA A 156 18.18 9.06 3.83
C ALA A 156 18.31 8.70 5.32
N GLU A 157 17.33 7.96 5.87
CA GLU A 157 17.37 7.48 7.24
C GLU A 157 18.57 6.54 7.46
N LYS A 158 18.74 5.52 6.59
CA LYS A 158 19.88 4.60 6.67
C LYS A 158 21.21 5.33 6.61
N THR A 159 21.32 6.34 5.75
CA THR A 159 22.52 7.19 5.68
C THR A 159 22.78 7.93 6.99
N ALA A 160 21.74 8.50 7.60
CA ALA A 160 21.87 9.19 8.89
C ALA A 160 22.26 8.22 10.02
N GLN A 161 21.64 7.05 10.07
CA GLN A 161 21.96 5.99 11.04
C GLN A 161 23.40 5.50 10.88
N SER A 162 23.84 5.20 9.65
CA SER A 162 25.21 4.76 9.38
C SER A 162 26.25 5.84 9.72
N LYS A 163 25.96 7.13 9.45
CA LYS A 163 26.84 8.24 9.87
C LYS A 163 26.96 8.33 11.39
N LYS A 164 25.84 8.18 12.11
CA LYS A 164 25.83 8.17 13.59
C LYS A 164 26.60 6.97 14.15
N GLN A 165 26.40 5.79 13.58
CA GLN A 165 27.13 4.57 13.97
C GLN A 165 28.63 4.73 13.72
N LEU A 166 29.04 5.23 12.55
CA LEU A 166 30.45 5.48 12.23
C LEU A 166 31.10 6.42 13.24
N ALA A 167 30.45 7.55 13.56
CA ALA A 167 30.95 8.49 14.56
C ALA A 167 31.10 7.85 15.95
N SER A 168 30.11 7.07 16.37
CA SER A 168 30.16 6.32 17.63
C SER A 168 31.29 5.29 17.65
N THR A 169 31.45 4.52 16.58
CA THR A 169 32.51 3.50 16.44
C THR A 169 33.89 4.14 16.46
N ILE A 170 34.08 5.30 15.84
CA ILE A 170 35.36 6.03 15.89
C ILE A 170 35.67 6.46 17.33
N ALA A 171 34.68 7.00 18.05
CA ALA A 171 34.87 7.40 19.45
C ALA A 171 35.20 6.21 20.36
N VAL A 172 34.46 5.10 20.22
CA VAL A 172 34.71 3.86 20.98
C VAL A 172 36.08 3.28 20.64
N LYS A 173 36.50 3.30 19.37
CA LYS A 173 37.83 2.85 18.95
C LYS A 173 38.93 3.67 19.64
N ALA A 174 38.81 5.01 19.66
CA ALA A 174 39.80 5.86 20.30
C ALA A 174 39.92 5.60 21.82
N GLU A 175 38.79 5.44 22.51
CA GLU A 175 38.79 5.06 23.94
C GLU A 175 39.37 3.66 24.17
N ASN A 176 39.06 2.70 23.30
CA ASN A 176 39.64 1.35 23.35
C ASN A 176 41.16 1.36 23.15
N GLU A 177 41.68 2.18 22.23
CA GLU A 177 43.12 2.33 22.01
C GLU A 177 43.82 2.93 23.25
N LYS A 178 43.20 3.93 23.87
CA LYS A 178 43.71 4.54 25.11
C LYS A 178 43.69 3.55 26.28
N THR A 179 42.59 2.83 26.47
CA THR A 179 42.46 1.84 27.55
C THR A 179 43.40 0.66 27.34
N LEU A 180 43.63 0.22 26.10
CA LEU A 180 44.63 -0.79 25.77
C LEU A 180 46.03 -0.32 26.20
N ALA A 181 46.44 0.89 25.81
CA ALA A 181 47.75 1.43 26.18
C ALA A 181 47.94 1.55 27.70
N ALA A 182 46.91 2.04 28.41
CA ALA A 182 46.93 2.13 29.87
C ALA A 182 47.03 0.74 30.54
N THR A 183 46.25 -0.22 30.05
CA THR A 183 46.23 -1.59 30.59
C THR A 183 47.54 -2.33 30.32
N THR A 184 48.16 -2.13 29.16
CA THR A 184 49.49 -2.68 28.86
C THR A 184 50.52 -2.16 29.84
N THR A 185 50.53 -0.85 30.09
CA THR A 185 51.44 -0.22 31.07
C THR A 185 51.22 -0.79 32.47
N GLU A 186 49.96 -0.86 32.93
CA GLU A 186 49.63 -1.43 34.23
C GLU A 186 50.03 -2.90 34.37
N CYS A 187 49.90 -3.68 33.29
CA CYS A 187 50.30 -5.08 33.26
C CYS A 187 51.82 -5.23 33.41
N GLU A 188 52.61 -4.39 32.73
CA GLU A 188 54.07 -4.37 32.83
C GLU A 188 54.52 -4.01 34.25
N GLU A 189 53.99 -2.92 34.82
CA GLU A 189 54.30 -2.49 36.18
C GLU A 189 53.94 -3.57 37.22
N LYS A 190 52.74 -4.15 37.12
CA LYS A 190 52.32 -5.23 38.02
C LYS A 190 53.20 -6.46 37.87
N THR A 191 53.59 -6.81 36.64
CA THR A 191 54.48 -7.95 36.38
C THR A 191 55.85 -7.75 37.04
N LEU A 192 56.42 -6.54 36.95
CA LEU A 192 57.67 -6.21 37.63
C LEU A 192 57.51 -6.31 39.15
N SER A 193 56.50 -5.67 39.73
CA SER A 193 56.26 -5.72 41.18
C SER A 193 56.02 -7.15 41.69
N PHE A 194 55.37 -8.00 40.89
CA PHE A 194 55.10 -9.38 41.24
C PHE A 194 56.39 -10.21 41.24
N LYS A 195 57.28 -10.01 40.26
CA LYS A 195 58.59 -10.66 40.21
C LYS A 195 59.46 -10.25 41.41
N GLU A 196 59.50 -8.97 41.74
CA GLU A 196 60.22 -8.47 42.92
C GLU A 196 59.70 -9.12 44.21
N LYS A 197 58.37 -9.16 44.39
CA LYS A 197 57.74 -9.82 45.55
C LYS A 197 58.03 -11.32 45.61
N GLN A 198 58.08 -12.01 44.47
CA GLN A 198 58.45 -13.44 44.39
C GLN A 198 59.89 -13.68 44.86
N ASN A 199 60.82 -12.83 44.44
CA ASN A 199 62.21 -12.89 44.87
C ASN A 199 62.32 -12.63 46.39
N LEU A 200 61.71 -11.54 46.87
CA LEU A 200 61.73 -11.16 48.28
C LEU A 200 61.11 -12.25 49.17
N ARG A 201 60.00 -12.85 48.72
CA ARG A 201 59.37 -13.99 49.42
C ARG A 201 60.29 -15.21 49.46
N THR A 202 61.06 -15.46 48.40
CA THR A 202 62.02 -16.57 48.38
C THR A 202 63.14 -16.33 49.40
N GLU A 203 63.64 -15.10 49.49
CA GLU A 203 64.65 -14.69 50.49
C GLU A 203 64.08 -14.76 51.92
N GLU A 204 62.84 -14.31 52.14
CA GLU A 204 62.15 -14.44 53.44
C GLU A 204 62.02 -15.90 53.87
N ILE A 205 61.62 -16.80 52.95
CA ILE A 205 61.52 -18.23 53.23
C ILE A 205 62.90 -18.80 53.62
N GLN A 206 63.97 -18.41 52.92
CA GLN A 206 65.34 -18.83 53.27
C GLN A 206 65.77 -18.29 54.64
N ALA A 207 65.45 -17.03 54.96
CA ALA A 207 65.75 -16.43 56.26
C ALA A 207 65.00 -17.12 57.41
N ILE A 208 63.70 -17.42 57.23
CA ILE A 208 62.90 -18.18 58.19
C ILE A 208 63.49 -19.59 58.36
N GLN A 209 63.87 -20.25 57.27
CA GLN A 209 64.49 -21.57 57.34
C GLN A 209 65.80 -21.54 58.13
N LYS A 210 66.64 -20.52 57.91
CA LYS A 210 67.87 -20.28 58.67
C LYS A 210 67.60 -19.97 60.15
N ALA A 211 66.58 -19.19 60.45
CA ALA A 211 66.17 -18.94 61.84
C ALA A 211 65.70 -20.22 62.53
N ILE A 212 64.92 -21.07 61.83
CA ILE A 212 64.52 -22.39 62.33
C ILE A 212 65.74 -23.26 62.58
N GLU A 213 66.72 -23.29 61.67
CA GLU A 213 67.99 -24.02 61.82
C GLU A 213 68.78 -23.58 63.06
N ILE A 214 68.94 -22.27 63.27
CA ILE A 214 69.62 -21.69 64.44
C ILE A 214 68.87 -22.01 65.74
N LEU A 215 67.54 -21.80 65.77
CA LEU A 215 66.72 -22.08 66.96
C LEU A 215 66.67 -23.58 67.29
N SER A 216 66.78 -24.44 66.27
CA SER A 216 66.81 -25.90 66.44
C SER A 216 68.20 -26.43 66.74
N SER A 217 69.25 -25.60 66.66
CA SER A 217 70.61 -26.00 67.05
C SER A 217 70.66 -26.37 68.55
N PRO A 218 71.51 -27.34 68.94
CA PRO A 218 71.60 -27.79 70.34
C PRO A 218 72.07 -26.70 71.32
N GLU A 219 72.80 -25.69 70.82
CA GLU A 219 73.30 -24.55 71.61
C GLU A 219 72.17 -23.61 72.07
N VAL A 220 71.15 -23.42 71.23
CA VAL A 220 70.02 -22.52 71.49
C VAL A 220 68.82 -23.27 72.07
N SER A 221 68.48 -24.46 71.56
CA SER A 221 67.37 -25.27 72.07
C SER A 221 67.62 -25.75 73.51
N GLY A 222 68.87 -26.10 73.87
CA GLY A 222 69.25 -26.43 75.25
C GLY A 222 69.28 -25.23 76.21
N SER A 223 69.32 -23.99 75.68
CA SER A 223 69.24 -22.76 76.48
C SER A 223 67.79 -22.35 76.78
N ALA A 224 66.83 -22.74 75.93
CA ALA A 224 65.41 -22.55 76.20
C ALA A 224 64.97 -23.33 77.46
N ASP A 225 65.43 -24.57 77.63
CA ASP A 225 65.14 -25.37 78.84
C ASP A 225 65.73 -24.75 80.14
N LYS A 226 66.78 -23.93 80.03
CA LYS A 226 67.41 -23.25 81.18
C LYS A 226 66.78 -21.89 81.54
N TYR A 227 66.22 -21.16 80.57
CA TYR A 227 65.80 -19.76 80.75
C TYR A 227 64.33 -19.47 80.41
N LEU A 228 63.63 -20.34 79.69
CA LEU A 228 62.19 -20.20 79.39
C LEU A 228 61.34 -20.98 80.40
N SER A 229 61.33 -20.50 81.64
CA SER A 229 60.30 -20.84 82.64
C SER A 229 58.99 -20.10 82.31
N LEU A 230 58.46 -20.26 81.09
CA LEU A 230 57.24 -19.57 80.69
C LEU A 230 56.03 -20.33 81.25
N ALA A 231 55.39 -19.73 82.24
CA ALA A 231 54.22 -20.18 82.99
C ALA A 231 52.92 -20.28 82.16
N GLN A 232 52.97 -20.97 81.02
CA GLN A 232 51.82 -21.18 80.12
C GLN A 232 51.58 -22.65 79.75
N ALA A 233 52.16 -23.61 80.48
CA ALA A 233 51.75 -25.01 80.43
C ALA A 233 50.40 -25.26 81.16
N GLY A 234 49.43 -24.38 80.95
CA GLY A 234 48.05 -24.54 81.37
C GLY A 234 47.33 -25.48 80.40
N LYS A 235 47.04 -26.69 80.86
CA LYS A 235 46.20 -27.69 80.19
C LYS A 235 44.81 -27.11 79.87
N THR A 236 44.61 -26.59 78.66
CA THR A 236 43.26 -26.49 78.05
C THR A 236 43.37 -26.68 76.54
N ARG A 237 43.23 -27.93 76.10
CA ARG A 237 42.83 -28.23 74.71
C ARG A 237 41.36 -27.87 74.56
N THR A 238 41.05 -26.64 74.19
CA THR A 238 39.77 -26.32 73.57
C THR A 238 39.89 -26.62 72.07
N THR A 239 39.33 -27.75 71.65
CA THR A 239 39.19 -28.08 70.24
C THR A 239 38.17 -27.14 69.60
N LEU A 240 38.62 -26.36 68.61
CA LEU A 240 37.77 -25.55 67.76
C LEU A 240 36.92 -26.47 66.90
N VAL A 241 35.64 -26.64 67.24
CA VAL A 241 34.67 -27.35 66.40
C VAL A 241 34.39 -26.48 65.18
N GLN A 242 35.03 -26.81 64.05
CA GLN A 242 34.64 -26.28 62.75
C GLN A 242 33.38 -27.02 62.30
N LEU A 243 32.22 -26.36 62.41
CA LEU A 243 30.99 -26.80 61.75
C LEU A 243 31.21 -26.71 60.23
N GLY A 244 31.48 -27.84 59.59
CA GLY A 244 31.45 -27.98 58.15
C GLY A 244 30.00 -28.02 57.68
N GLU A 245 29.49 -26.90 57.16
CA GLU A 245 28.32 -26.94 56.27
C GLU A 245 28.74 -27.56 54.93
N ASP A 246 27.93 -28.50 54.47
CA ASP A 246 28.08 -29.31 53.26
C ASP A 246 28.57 -28.52 52.03
N ARG A 247 29.83 -28.75 51.65
CA ARG A 247 30.45 -28.26 50.40
C ARG A 247 30.07 -29.09 49.16
N ALA A 248 28.94 -29.79 49.17
CA ALA A 248 28.58 -30.72 48.10
C ALA A 248 27.73 -30.12 46.95
N ALA A 249 27.39 -28.82 46.98
CA ALA A 249 26.58 -28.18 45.92
C ALA A 249 27.24 -26.93 45.31
N ALA A 250 28.57 -26.84 45.35
CA ALA A 250 29.34 -25.63 45.05
C ALA A 250 29.89 -25.54 43.61
N ASN A 251 29.24 -26.16 42.61
CA ASN A 251 29.63 -26.06 41.20
C ASN A 251 28.49 -25.52 40.32
N SER A 252 28.08 -24.28 40.56
CA SER A 252 27.41 -23.44 39.55
C SER A 252 27.56 -21.97 39.96
N GLY A 253 28.27 -21.18 39.15
CA GLY A 253 28.62 -19.79 39.43
C GLY A 253 27.42 -18.84 39.54
N THR A 254 26.24 -19.26 39.09
CA THR A 254 25.02 -18.44 39.06
C THR A 254 24.23 -18.49 40.38
N THR A 255 24.47 -19.49 41.25
CA THR A 255 23.70 -19.72 42.49
C THR A 255 24.28 -19.07 43.75
N ARG A 256 25.50 -18.50 43.73
CA ARG A 256 26.08 -17.88 44.94
C ARG A 256 25.28 -16.66 45.43
N SER A 257 24.83 -15.79 44.51
CA SER A 257 24.07 -14.60 44.89
C SER A 257 22.64 -14.95 45.33
N ALA A 258 22.01 -15.95 44.71
CA ALA A 258 20.70 -16.47 45.10
C ALA A 258 20.74 -17.18 46.47
N GLY A 259 21.80 -17.95 46.74
CA GLY A 259 22.01 -18.64 48.02
C GLY A 259 22.20 -17.68 49.19
N ILE A 260 22.97 -16.60 49.02
CA ILE A 260 23.18 -15.59 50.06
C ILE A 260 21.89 -14.83 50.35
N ARG A 261 21.15 -14.37 49.31
CA ARG A 261 19.86 -13.68 49.52
C ARG A 261 18.83 -14.58 50.21
N ARG A 262 18.79 -15.87 49.87
CA ARG A 262 17.91 -16.84 50.53
C ARG A 262 18.26 -17.02 52.00
N ARG A 263 19.55 -17.16 52.34
CA ARG A 263 20.04 -17.26 53.73
C ARG A 263 19.71 -16.01 54.55
N VAL A 264 19.94 -14.82 53.98
CA VAL A 264 19.65 -13.53 54.64
C VAL A 264 18.14 -13.36 54.87
N ARG A 265 17.31 -13.73 53.89
CA ARG A 265 15.85 -13.73 54.05
C ARG A 265 15.38 -14.68 55.15
N GLU A 266 15.89 -15.91 55.18
CA GLU A 266 15.54 -16.91 56.21
C GLU A 266 15.94 -16.43 57.61
N PHE A 267 17.12 -15.82 57.73
CA PHE A 267 17.58 -15.21 58.98
C PHE A 267 16.68 -14.04 59.42
N LEU A 268 16.38 -13.10 58.53
CA LEU A 268 15.50 -11.95 58.81
C LEU A 268 14.07 -12.39 59.17
N ALA A 269 13.55 -13.44 58.52
CA ALA A 269 12.23 -13.99 58.81
C ALA A 269 12.19 -14.71 60.17
N ALA A 270 13.22 -15.51 60.49
CA ALA A 270 13.35 -16.17 61.79
C ALA A 270 13.47 -15.15 62.92
N GLU A 271 14.29 -14.13 62.73
CA GLU A 271 14.52 -13.07 63.72
C GLU A 271 13.30 -12.14 63.85
N GLY A 272 12.60 -11.86 62.76
CA GLY A 272 11.33 -11.14 62.78
C GLY A 272 10.24 -11.86 63.58
N ARG A 273 10.17 -13.20 63.50
CA ARG A 273 9.27 -14.01 64.35
C ARG A 273 9.71 -14.02 65.81
N ARG A 274 11.01 -14.18 66.08
CA ARG A 274 11.58 -14.21 67.44
C ARG A 274 11.40 -12.89 68.18
N LEU A 275 11.57 -11.77 67.48
CA LEU A 275 11.46 -10.42 68.03
C LEU A 275 10.06 -9.80 67.89
N HIS A 276 9.10 -10.54 67.32
CA HIS A 276 7.76 -10.04 66.97
C HIS A 276 7.76 -8.73 66.16
N SER A 277 8.77 -8.54 65.31
CA SER A 277 8.91 -7.33 64.48
C SER A 277 8.27 -7.52 63.11
N GLN A 278 7.17 -6.81 62.89
CA GLN A 278 6.46 -6.75 61.61
C GLN A 278 7.34 -6.16 60.49
N GLN A 279 8.24 -5.23 60.82
CA GLN A 279 9.13 -4.57 59.86
C GLN A 279 10.17 -5.56 59.29
N LEU A 280 10.76 -6.42 60.14
CA LEU A 280 11.71 -7.45 59.70
C LEU A 280 11.02 -8.52 58.85
N GLY A 281 9.78 -8.89 59.20
CA GLY A 281 8.95 -9.80 58.40
C GLY A 281 8.65 -9.23 57.01
N LEU A 282 8.22 -7.97 56.93
CA LEU A 282 7.94 -7.28 55.65
C LEU A 282 9.19 -7.11 54.79
N LEU A 283 10.35 -6.89 55.40
CA LEU A 283 11.62 -6.79 54.68
C LEU A 283 12.03 -8.13 54.07
N ALA A 284 11.88 -9.22 54.82
CA ALA A 284 12.15 -10.56 54.31
C ALA A 284 11.22 -10.91 53.12
N GLU A 285 9.95 -10.52 53.18
CA GLU A 285 8.99 -10.72 52.09
C GLU A 285 9.34 -9.90 50.84
N LYS A 286 9.73 -8.63 51.01
CA LYS A 286 10.20 -7.79 49.90
C LYS A 286 11.48 -8.31 49.25
N MET A 287 12.36 -8.96 50.03
CA MET A 287 13.56 -9.63 49.50
C MET A 287 13.25 -10.94 48.77
N ALA A 288 12.07 -11.53 48.96
CA ALA A 288 11.61 -12.70 48.23
C ALA A 288 11.11 -12.35 46.81
N ALA A 289 10.57 -11.15 46.61
CA ALA A 289 10.18 -10.66 45.30
C ALA A 289 11.44 -10.46 44.41
N ASP A 290 11.45 -11.07 43.23
CA ASP A 290 12.55 -10.90 42.28
C ASP A 290 12.59 -9.44 41.76
N PRO A 291 13.61 -8.64 42.13
CA PRO A 291 13.66 -7.23 41.78
C PRO A 291 13.81 -7.02 40.26
N PHE A 292 14.20 -8.06 39.51
CA PHE A 292 14.37 -8.00 38.07
C PHE A 292 13.30 -8.76 37.29
N ALA A 293 12.23 -9.24 37.94
CA ALA A 293 11.15 -9.95 37.24
C ALA A 293 10.60 -9.16 36.03
N LYS A 294 10.45 -7.84 36.18
CA LYS A 294 10.01 -6.95 35.09
C LYS A 294 11.06 -6.79 33.99
N VAL A 295 12.34 -6.77 34.36
CA VAL A 295 13.47 -6.65 33.41
C VAL A 295 13.64 -7.96 32.64
N LYS A 296 13.55 -9.10 33.30
CA LYS A 296 13.55 -10.42 32.65
C LYS A 296 12.40 -10.56 31.66
N LYS A 297 11.18 -10.16 32.04
CA LYS A 297 10.04 -10.12 31.12
C LYS A 297 10.25 -9.19 29.91
N LEU A 298 10.92 -8.05 30.11
CA LEU A 298 11.28 -7.14 29.01
C LEU A 298 12.34 -7.74 28.08
N ILE A 299 13.32 -8.44 28.64
CA ILE A 299 14.36 -9.14 27.87
C ILE A 299 13.74 -10.31 27.09
N ASP A 300 12.90 -11.12 27.73
CA ASP A 300 12.19 -12.22 27.07
C ASP A 300 11.32 -11.69 25.93
N ALA A 301 10.57 -10.60 26.15
CA ALA A 301 9.78 -9.96 25.10
C ALA A 301 10.65 -9.43 23.94
N MET A 302 11.83 -8.88 24.23
CA MET A 302 12.77 -8.42 23.21
C MET A 302 13.37 -9.59 22.41
N ILE A 303 13.69 -10.72 23.08
CA ILE A 303 14.18 -11.92 22.42
C ILE A 303 13.10 -12.52 21.51
N THR A 304 11.86 -12.62 21.99
CA THR A 304 10.73 -13.10 21.16
C THR A 304 10.56 -12.23 19.92
N ARG A 305 10.60 -10.90 20.09
CA ARG A 305 10.50 -9.95 18.98
C ARG A 305 11.64 -10.10 17.98
N LEU A 306 12.88 -10.24 18.45
CA LEU A 306 14.04 -10.45 17.56
C LEU A 306 13.97 -11.77 16.80
N LEU A 307 13.38 -12.82 17.38
CA LEU A 307 13.16 -14.10 16.70
C LEU A 307 12.04 -14.03 15.66
N GLU A 308 10.98 -13.28 15.94
CA GLU A 308 9.91 -13.00 14.97
C GLU A 308 10.43 -12.16 13.80
N GLU A 309 11.13 -11.06 14.06
CA GLU A 309 11.74 -10.20 13.03
C GLU A 309 12.74 -11.00 12.16
N ALA A 310 13.58 -11.85 12.75
CA ALA A 310 14.50 -12.71 11.99
C ALA A 310 13.78 -13.76 11.12
N ASN A 311 12.63 -14.27 11.55
CA ASN A 311 11.83 -15.21 10.78
C ASN A 311 11.08 -14.51 9.63
N GLU A 312 10.56 -13.31 9.87
CA GLU A 312 9.95 -12.48 8.81
C GLU A 312 10.98 -12.09 7.74
N ASP A 313 12.18 -11.67 8.13
CA ASP A 313 13.28 -11.36 7.20
C ASP A 313 13.70 -12.61 6.40
N ALA A 314 13.81 -13.78 7.03
CA ALA A 314 14.14 -15.03 6.32
C ALA A 314 13.06 -15.46 5.32
N ASN A 315 11.77 -15.26 5.65
CA ASN A 315 10.67 -15.52 4.73
C ASN A 315 10.64 -14.51 3.57
N HIS A 316 11.02 -13.26 3.82
CA HIS A 316 11.12 -12.23 2.79
C HIS A 316 12.30 -12.46 1.84
N GLU A 317 13.46 -12.85 2.36
CA GLU A 317 14.62 -13.27 1.56
C GLU A 317 14.28 -14.48 0.68
N GLY A 318 13.64 -15.52 1.24
CA GLY A 318 13.22 -16.69 0.48
C GLY A 318 12.18 -16.39 -0.61
N PHE A 319 11.30 -15.41 -0.40
CA PHE A 319 10.38 -14.93 -1.42
C PHE A 319 11.12 -14.22 -2.55
N CYS A 320 12.04 -13.31 -2.22
CA CYS A 320 12.84 -12.59 -3.22
C CYS A 320 13.82 -13.47 -4.01
N ASP A 321 14.27 -14.59 -3.44
CA ASP A 321 15.16 -15.54 -4.14
C ASP A 321 14.42 -16.50 -5.09
N THR A 322 13.08 -16.55 -5.04
CA THR A 322 12.25 -17.46 -5.86
C THR A 322 11.50 -16.80 -7.02
N GLU A 323 11.43 -15.45 -7.07
CA GLU A 323 11.04 -14.65 -8.25
C GLU A 323 12.22 -14.32 -9.17
#